data_AF-A0AA36N7W5-F1
#
_entry.id   AF-A0AA36N7W5-F1
#
_cell.length_a   1.000
_cell.length_b   1.000
_cell.length_c   1.000
_cell.angle_alpha   90.00
_cell.angle_beta   90.00
_cell.angle_gamma   90.00
#
_symmetry.space_group_name_H-M   'P 1'
#
loop_
_entity.id
_entity.type
_entity.pdbx_description
1 polymer ?
#
loop_
_entity_poly.entity_id
_entity_poly.type
_entity_poly.pdbx_seq_one_letter_code
_entity_poly.pdbx_strand_id
1 'polypeptide(L)'
;MVGPVKGGGGSLSSTFTWHPILMSIGFPCLMMMGRWAYVTDSLGDKEQQRSVHGTIMALATLAAVAGYVCIFLAHVTKRSFFGYNFAEHTWAQPTRVAHDLMGYGILILTLAQASMGLFKATKSAASFKFHGSMGKVIMVLAAGNIVLACFIQGWSTAYRVLVAGLVVAVTACAAFWPAQEQVSKMDVAIGLKDGLLDVASPLRVKTRTGCGP
;
A
#
# COMPACT_ATOMS: atom_id res chain seq x y z
N MET A 1 -6.22 -20.13 -8.30
CA MET A 1 -5.27 -20.22 -9.44
C MET A 1 -4.60 -21.58 -9.57
N VAL A 2 -4.72 -22.45 -8.57
CA VAL A 2 -4.28 -23.84 -8.65
C VAL A 2 -5.51 -24.71 -8.34
N GLY A 3 -5.76 -25.74 -9.14
CA GLY A 3 -6.84 -26.70 -8.93
C GLY A 3 -7.75 -26.90 -10.15
N PRO A 4 -8.66 -27.89 -10.10
CA PRO A 4 -9.46 -28.32 -11.25
C PRO A 4 -10.62 -27.36 -11.63
N VAL A 5 -10.66 -26.16 -11.05
CA VAL A 5 -11.72 -25.19 -11.31
C VAL A 5 -11.44 -24.41 -12.61
N LYS A 6 -12.50 -24.09 -13.38
CA LYS A 6 -12.39 -23.30 -14.60
C LYS A 6 -11.69 -21.96 -14.31
N GLY A 7 -10.62 -21.65 -15.05
CA GLY A 7 -9.75 -20.48 -14.83
C GLY A 7 -8.76 -20.61 -13.66
N GLY A 8 -8.71 -21.75 -12.98
CA GLY A 8 -7.79 -22.08 -11.89
C GLY A 8 -6.73 -23.12 -12.25
N GLY A 9 -6.60 -23.50 -13.52
CA GLY A 9 -5.65 -24.53 -13.99
C GLY A 9 -4.21 -24.06 -14.16
N GLY A 10 -3.79 -22.97 -13.50
CA GLY A 10 -2.41 -22.50 -13.57
C GLY A 10 -1.48 -23.44 -12.81
N SER A 11 -0.40 -23.88 -13.46
CA SER A 11 0.66 -24.61 -12.75
C SER A 11 1.49 -23.63 -11.91
N LEU A 12 1.92 -24.03 -10.71
CA LEU A 12 2.89 -23.29 -9.90
C LEU A 12 4.27 -23.21 -10.57
N SER A 13 4.55 -24.10 -11.53
CA SER A 13 5.75 -24.01 -12.37
C SER A 13 5.64 -22.95 -13.47
N SER A 14 4.44 -22.42 -13.74
CA SER A 14 4.26 -21.34 -14.71
C SER A 14 4.65 -20.00 -14.09
N THR A 15 5.58 -19.30 -14.73
CA THR A 15 5.99 -17.95 -14.34
C THR A 15 4.79 -16.99 -14.27
N PHE A 16 3.81 -17.13 -15.18
CA PHE A 16 2.62 -16.27 -15.16
C PHE A 16 1.75 -16.47 -13.92
N THR A 17 1.69 -17.67 -13.33
CA THR A 17 0.91 -17.94 -12.11
C THR A 17 1.40 -17.11 -10.92
N TRP A 18 2.70 -16.80 -10.89
CA TRP A 18 3.30 -16.00 -9.82
C TRP A 18 2.94 -14.52 -9.90
N HIS A 19 2.66 -13.97 -11.09
CA HIS A 19 2.23 -12.57 -11.24
C HIS A 19 1.05 -12.21 -10.31
N PRO A 20 -0.13 -12.82 -10.46
CA PRO A 20 -1.30 -12.46 -9.65
C PRO A 20 -1.13 -12.85 -8.16
N ILE A 21 -0.31 -13.85 -7.83
CA ILE A 21 0.04 -14.16 -6.43
C ILE A 21 0.83 -13.01 -5.82
N LEU A 22 1.92 -12.61 -6.47
CA LEU A 22 2.82 -11.55 -5.99
C LEU A 22 2.14 -10.18 -5.99
N MET A 23 1.30 -9.87 -6.98
CA MET A 23 0.51 -8.63 -6.98
C MET A 23 -0.51 -8.61 -5.83
N SER A 24 -1.14 -9.75 -5.50
CA SER A 24 -2.05 -9.85 -4.36
C SER A 24 -1.32 -9.73 -3.01
N ILE A 25 -0.12 -10.31 -2.90
CA ILE A 25 0.72 -10.14 -1.71
C ILE A 25 1.15 -8.67 -1.58
N GLY A 26 1.59 -8.04 -2.68
CA GLY A 26 2.06 -6.66 -2.67
C GLY A 26 0.96 -5.66 -2.32
N PHE A 27 -0.11 -5.62 -3.11
CA PHE A 27 -1.11 -4.55 -3.04
C PHE A 27 -2.12 -4.73 -1.90
N PRO A 28 -3.09 -5.67 -1.94
CA PRO A 28 -4.10 -5.76 -0.89
C PRO A 28 -3.58 -6.30 0.45
N CYS A 29 -2.43 -7.01 0.49
CA CYS A 29 -1.89 -7.52 1.75
C CYS A 29 -0.83 -6.60 2.36
N LEU A 30 0.36 -6.50 1.77
CA LEU A 30 1.50 -5.80 2.35
C LEU A 30 1.28 -4.28 2.42
N MET A 31 0.83 -3.62 1.34
CA MET A 31 0.58 -2.16 1.39
C MET A 31 -0.48 -1.80 2.44
N MET A 32 -1.46 -2.68 2.67
CA MET A 32 -2.42 -2.47 3.74
C MET A 32 -1.78 -2.57 5.12
N MET A 33 -1.06 -3.66 5.40
CA MET A 33 -0.38 -3.83 6.68
C MET A 33 0.57 -2.66 6.97
N GLY A 34 1.32 -2.20 5.96
CA GLY A 34 2.22 -1.07 6.15
C GLY A 34 1.49 0.23 6.47
N ARG A 35 0.27 0.46 5.96
CA ARG A 35 -0.54 1.61 6.39
C ARG A 35 -1.06 1.46 7.83
N TRP A 36 -1.48 0.25 8.19
CA TRP A 36 -1.94 -0.06 9.55
C TRP A 36 -0.85 0.08 10.62
N ALA A 37 0.43 0.07 10.22
CA ALA A 37 1.54 0.37 11.13
C ALA A 37 1.45 1.76 11.78
N TYR A 38 0.75 2.73 11.17
CA TYR A 38 0.50 4.05 11.78
C TYR A 38 -0.81 4.16 12.56
N VAL A 39 -1.63 3.10 12.52
CA VAL A 39 -2.95 3.08 13.15
C VAL A 39 -2.92 2.37 14.49
N THR A 40 -2.03 1.39 14.63
CA THR A 40 -1.90 0.62 15.86
C THR A 40 -1.03 1.35 16.89
N ASP A 41 -1.50 1.37 18.13
CA ASP A 41 -0.73 1.84 19.29
C ASP A 41 0.25 0.78 19.80
N SER A 42 0.18 -0.45 19.27
CA SER A 42 0.99 -1.59 19.73
C SER A 42 2.45 -1.55 19.28
N LEU A 43 2.80 -0.69 18.31
CA LEU A 43 4.15 -0.64 17.71
C LEU A 43 5.09 0.36 18.40
N GLY A 44 4.64 1.01 19.48
CA GLY A 44 5.41 1.98 20.24
C GLY A 44 5.42 3.36 19.61
N ASP A 45 6.58 4.02 19.59
CA ASP A 45 6.68 5.41 19.17
C ASP A 45 6.58 5.61 17.65
N LYS A 46 6.52 6.87 17.24
CA LYS A 46 6.39 7.26 15.83
C LYS A 46 7.59 6.85 14.97
N GLU A 47 8.78 6.70 15.57
CA GLU A 47 9.97 6.25 14.86
C GLU A 47 9.87 4.76 14.53
N GLN A 48 9.43 3.94 15.48
CA GLN A 48 9.16 2.52 15.29
C GLN A 48 8.06 2.29 14.24
N GLN A 49 6.95 3.04 14.32
CA GLN A 49 5.89 2.99 13.31
C GLN A 49 6.40 3.32 11.89
N ARG A 50 7.26 4.34 11.75
CA ARG A 50 7.88 4.71 10.47
C ARG A 50 8.79 3.61 9.93
N SER A 51 9.58 3.00 10.78
CA SER A 51 10.48 1.90 10.41
C SER A 51 9.72 0.68 9.91
N VAL A 52 8.68 0.26 10.65
CA VAL A 52 7.80 -0.86 10.27
C VAL A 52 7.05 -0.54 8.97
N HIS A 53 6.47 0.66 8.86
CA HIS A 53 5.82 1.12 7.63
C HIS A 53 6.78 1.04 6.43
N GLY A 54 7.97 1.64 6.55
CA GLY A 54 8.97 1.68 5.48
C GLY A 54 9.39 0.28 5.04
N THR A 55 9.64 -0.61 6.01
CA THR A 55 10.03 -2.01 5.75
C THR A 55 8.94 -2.76 4.99
N ILE A 56 7.69 -2.69 5.46
CA ILE A 56 6.57 -3.38 4.81
C ILE A 56 6.31 -2.81 3.41
N MET A 57 6.41 -1.49 3.22
CA MET A 57 6.25 -0.85 1.91
C MET A 57 7.36 -1.23 0.93
N ALA A 58 8.59 -1.40 1.41
CA ALA A 58 9.69 -1.91 0.59
C ALA A 58 9.40 -3.34 0.12
N LEU A 59 8.96 -4.23 1.03
CA LEU A 59 8.56 -5.60 0.68
C LEU A 59 7.38 -5.62 -0.31
N ALA A 60 6.38 -4.75 -0.12
CA ALA A 60 5.26 -4.61 -1.04
C ALA A 60 5.72 -4.21 -2.45
N THR A 61 6.65 -3.25 -2.53
CA THR A 61 7.23 -2.78 -3.79
C THR A 61 8.02 -3.88 -4.47
N LEU A 62 8.85 -4.62 -3.72
CA LEU A 62 9.60 -5.75 -4.25
C LEU A 62 8.68 -6.86 -4.78
N ALA A 63 7.60 -7.19 -4.06
CA ALA A 63 6.60 -8.14 -4.52
C ALA A 63 5.92 -7.68 -5.82
N ALA A 64 5.55 -6.41 -5.92
CA ALA A 64 4.94 -5.86 -7.14
C ALA A 64 5.92 -5.89 -8.34
N VAL A 65 7.18 -5.53 -8.14
CA VAL A 65 8.23 -5.60 -9.18
C VAL A 65 8.48 -7.04 -9.60
N ALA A 66 8.61 -7.98 -8.66
CA ALA A 66 8.76 -9.40 -8.97
C ALA A 66 7.53 -9.92 -9.74
N GLY A 67 6.32 -9.52 -9.35
CA GLY A 67 5.09 -9.82 -10.07
C GLY A 67 5.10 -9.29 -11.51
N TYR A 68 5.68 -8.11 -11.76
CA TYR A 68 5.85 -7.58 -13.11
C TYR A 68 6.91 -8.34 -13.91
N VAL A 69 8.05 -8.69 -13.30
CA VAL A 69 9.07 -9.54 -13.93
C VAL A 69 8.46 -10.86 -14.39
N CYS A 70 7.57 -11.46 -13.59
CA CYS A 70 6.83 -12.66 -13.99
C CYS A 70 5.98 -12.45 -15.26
N ILE A 71 5.30 -11.31 -15.39
CA ILE A 71 4.54 -10.95 -16.61
C ILE A 71 5.51 -10.82 -17.79
N PHE A 72 6.58 -10.05 -17.61
CA PHE A 72 7.55 -9.76 -18.65
C PHE A 72 8.13 -11.05 -19.24
N LEU A 73 8.57 -11.97 -18.39
CA LEU A 73 9.09 -13.28 -18.80
C LEU A 73 8.02 -14.16 -19.48
N ALA A 74 6.77 -14.09 -19.03
CA ALA A 74 5.67 -14.83 -19.66
C ALA A 74 5.28 -14.27 -21.04
N HIS A 75 5.53 -12.98 -21.27
CA HIS A 75 5.12 -12.25 -22.47
C HIS A 75 6.22 -12.09 -23.50
N VAL A 76 7.50 -12.13 -23.12
CA VAL A 76 8.62 -12.00 -24.06
C VAL A 76 8.60 -13.09 -25.14
N THR A 77 8.23 -14.31 -24.78
CA THR A 77 8.11 -15.44 -25.73
C THR A 77 6.96 -15.24 -26.72
N LYS A 78 5.89 -14.55 -26.31
CA LYS A 78 4.71 -14.25 -27.13
C LYS A 78 4.79 -12.90 -27.84
N ARG A 79 5.82 -12.09 -27.57
CA ARG A 79 5.98 -10.71 -28.05
C ARG A 79 4.71 -9.87 -27.82
N SER A 80 4.07 -10.01 -26.66
CA SER A 80 2.80 -9.33 -26.35
C SER A 80 2.99 -8.36 -25.18
N PHE A 81 2.91 -7.05 -25.42
CA PHE A 81 3.06 -6.03 -24.38
C PHE A 81 1.99 -4.95 -24.53
N PHE A 82 1.58 -4.33 -23.42
CA PHE A 82 0.54 -3.28 -23.42
C PHE A 82 -0.80 -3.73 -24.06
N GLY A 83 -1.11 -5.02 -24.01
CA GLY A 83 -2.25 -5.60 -24.70
C GLY A 83 -2.11 -5.72 -26.23
N TYR A 84 -0.94 -5.45 -26.80
CA TYR A 84 -0.65 -5.57 -28.23
C TYR A 84 0.30 -6.74 -28.53
N ASN A 85 -0.05 -7.58 -29.48
CA ASN A 85 0.82 -8.64 -29.99
C ASN A 85 1.64 -8.09 -31.17
N PHE A 86 2.94 -7.92 -30.95
CA PHE A 86 3.87 -7.36 -31.96
C PHE A 86 4.23 -8.36 -33.06
N ALA A 87 4.03 -9.66 -32.86
CA ALA A 87 4.25 -10.66 -33.91
C ALA A 87 3.06 -10.73 -34.88
N GLU A 88 1.84 -10.68 -34.35
CA GLU A 88 0.61 -10.83 -35.13
C GLU A 88 0.01 -9.49 -35.58
N HIS A 89 0.52 -8.37 -35.06
CA HIS A 89 -0.02 -7.02 -35.27
C HIS A 89 -1.49 -6.87 -34.87
N THR A 90 -1.88 -7.52 -33.76
CA THR A 90 -3.26 -7.53 -33.27
C THR A 90 -3.36 -6.99 -31.85
N TRP A 91 -4.46 -6.30 -31.57
CA TRP A 91 -4.81 -5.89 -30.21
C TRP A 91 -5.58 -7.00 -29.49
N ALA A 92 -5.32 -7.16 -28.20
CA ALA A 92 -6.12 -7.99 -27.32
C ALA A 92 -7.51 -7.35 -27.09
N GLN A 93 -8.40 -8.09 -26.42
CA GLN A 93 -9.70 -7.58 -26.03
C GLN A 93 -9.58 -6.30 -25.18
N PRO A 94 -10.45 -5.30 -25.35
CA PRO A 94 -10.32 -3.99 -24.70
C PRO A 94 -10.17 -4.04 -23.17
N THR A 95 -10.86 -4.97 -22.50
CA THR A 95 -10.74 -5.16 -21.04
C THR A 95 -9.35 -5.57 -20.61
N ARG A 96 -8.67 -6.41 -21.40
CA ARG A 96 -7.27 -6.78 -21.17
C ARG A 96 -6.34 -5.61 -21.41
N VAL A 97 -6.53 -4.85 -22.49
CA VAL A 97 -5.72 -3.65 -22.76
C VAL A 97 -5.84 -2.64 -21.62
N ALA A 98 -7.06 -2.43 -21.11
CA ALA A 98 -7.29 -1.57 -19.95
C ALA A 98 -6.57 -2.07 -18.68
N HIS A 99 -6.63 -3.38 -18.41
CA HIS A 99 -5.91 -4.00 -17.28
C HIS A 99 -4.39 -3.82 -17.38
N ASP A 100 -3.84 -4.04 -18.58
CA ASP A 100 -2.41 -3.92 -18.83
C ASP A 100 -1.96 -2.47 -18.64
N LEU A 101 -2.60 -1.51 -19.30
CA LEU A 101 -2.24 -0.08 -19.22
C LEU A 101 -2.39 0.47 -17.80
N MET A 102 -3.49 0.14 -17.10
CA MET A 102 -3.69 0.51 -15.71
C MET A 102 -2.61 -0.11 -14.81
N GLY A 103 -2.27 -1.38 -15.03
CA GLY A 103 -1.20 -2.08 -14.31
C GLY A 103 0.16 -1.42 -14.44
N TYR A 104 0.56 -1.01 -15.66
CA TYR A 104 1.78 -0.24 -15.89
C TYR A 104 1.77 1.09 -15.14
N GLY A 105 0.66 1.84 -15.20
CA GLY A 105 0.50 3.09 -14.47
C GLY A 105 0.65 2.92 -12.95
N ILE A 106 0.00 1.91 -12.39
CA ILE A 106 0.10 1.57 -10.97
C ILE A 106 1.54 1.24 -10.58
N LEU A 107 2.25 0.46 -11.39
CA LEU A 107 3.64 0.08 -11.11
C LEU A 107 4.56 1.31 -11.11
N ILE A 108 4.42 2.20 -12.08
CA ILE A 108 5.19 3.46 -12.14
C ILE A 108 4.90 4.31 -10.90
N LEU A 109 3.63 4.48 -10.53
CA LEU A 109 3.24 5.23 -9.33
C LEU A 109 3.79 4.58 -8.05
N THR A 110 3.81 3.25 -7.98
CA THR A 110 4.36 2.50 -6.85
C THR A 110 5.86 2.73 -6.70
N LEU A 111 6.61 2.69 -7.79
CA LEU A 111 8.04 3.00 -7.79
C LEU A 111 8.29 4.46 -7.37
N ALA A 112 7.53 5.41 -7.92
CA ALA A 112 7.61 6.82 -7.52
C ALA A 112 7.30 7.01 -6.02
N GLN A 113 6.28 6.32 -5.50
CA GLN A 113 5.90 6.33 -4.08
C GLN A 113 7.03 5.80 -3.19
N ALA A 114 7.65 4.67 -3.58
CA ALA A 114 8.77 4.08 -2.87
C ALA A 114 9.99 5.01 -2.86
N SER A 115 10.33 5.63 -4.00
CA SER A 115 11.42 6.60 -4.10
C SER A 115 11.19 7.80 -3.17
N MET A 116 9.98 8.37 -3.14
CA MET A 116 9.64 9.44 -2.20
C MET A 116 9.76 9.01 -0.74
N GLY A 117 9.33 7.78 -0.41
CA GLY A 117 9.50 7.21 0.92
C GLY A 117 10.97 7.14 1.33
N LEU A 118 11.84 6.68 0.43
CA LEU A 118 13.29 6.64 0.64
C LEU A 118 13.91 8.03 0.83
N PHE A 119 13.53 9.01 -0.01
CA PHE A 119 14.00 10.38 0.15
C PHE A 119 13.54 11.02 1.45
N LYS A 120 12.31 10.69 1.91
CA LYS A 120 11.78 11.14 3.19
C LYS A 120 12.50 10.52 4.39
N ALA A 121 12.99 9.29 4.25
CA ALA A 121 13.77 8.62 5.29
C ALA A 121 15.20 9.18 5.41
N THR A 122 15.77 9.67 4.30
CA THR A 122 17.18 10.15 4.24
C THR A 122 17.33 11.66 4.48
N LYS A 123 16.31 12.48 4.18
CA LYS A 123 16.34 13.94 4.37
C LYS A 123 15.36 14.36 5.46
N SER A 124 15.84 15.03 6.51
CA SER A 124 15.06 15.40 7.70
C SER A 124 13.94 16.42 7.49
N ALA A 125 13.71 16.95 6.27
CA ALA A 125 12.82 18.11 6.11
C ALA A 125 12.00 18.20 4.81
N ALA A 126 12.15 17.31 3.82
CA ALA A 126 11.33 17.38 2.61
C ALA A 126 9.93 16.80 2.88
N SER A 127 8.99 17.66 3.27
CA SER A 127 7.59 17.30 3.46
C SER A 127 6.90 17.06 2.11
N PHE A 128 6.94 15.82 1.62
CA PHE A 128 6.10 15.37 0.51
C PHE A 128 4.66 15.21 1.01
N LYS A 129 3.92 16.32 1.12
CA LYS A 129 2.53 16.34 1.63
C LYS A 129 1.61 15.39 0.84
N PHE A 130 1.88 15.20 -0.44
CA PHE A 130 1.10 14.32 -1.31
C PHE A 130 1.44 12.83 -1.17
N HIS A 131 2.54 12.45 -0.50
CA HIS A 131 2.94 11.04 -0.36
C HIS A 131 1.84 10.18 0.28
N GLY A 132 1.19 10.68 1.33
CA GLY A 132 0.09 9.96 1.98
C GLY A 132 -1.13 9.77 1.06
N SER A 133 -1.53 10.82 0.34
CA SER A 133 -2.67 10.79 -0.59
C SER A 133 -2.38 9.91 -1.82
N MET A 134 -1.17 9.98 -2.37
CA MET A 134 -0.76 9.16 -3.52
C MET A 134 -0.76 7.68 -3.18
N GLY A 135 -0.32 7.29 -1.99
CA GLY A 135 -0.43 5.90 -1.51
C GLY A 135 -1.87 5.39 -1.54
N LYS A 136 -2.84 6.19 -1.09
CA LYS A 136 -4.27 5.81 -1.15
C LYS A 136 -4.78 5.67 -2.59
N VAL A 137 -4.38 6.57 -3.48
CA VAL A 137 -4.72 6.50 -4.91
C VAL A 137 -4.19 5.21 -5.53
N ILE A 138 -2.94 4.85 -5.26
CA ILE A 138 -2.33 3.59 -5.73
C ILE A 138 -3.15 2.39 -5.27
N MET A 139 -3.58 2.36 -3.99
CA MET A 139 -4.39 1.26 -3.46
C MET A 139 -5.74 1.14 -4.15
N VAL A 140 -6.44 2.26 -4.38
CA VAL A 140 -7.73 2.27 -5.09
C VAL A 140 -7.58 1.82 -6.54
N LEU A 141 -6.56 2.32 -7.25
CA LEU A 141 -6.28 1.90 -8.62
C LEU A 141 -5.90 0.41 -8.69
N ALA A 142 -5.06 -0.08 -7.77
CA ALA A 142 -4.69 -1.49 -7.69
C ALA A 142 -5.89 -2.40 -7.42
N ALA A 143 -6.79 -2.00 -6.51
CA ALA A 143 -8.04 -2.70 -6.28
C ALA A 143 -8.91 -2.76 -7.54
N GLY A 144 -9.10 -1.63 -8.22
CA GLY A 144 -9.81 -1.57 -9.50
C GLY A 144 -9.18 -2.50 -10.55
N ASN A 145 -7.85 -2.52 -10.63
CA ASN A 145 -7.14 -3.36 -11.59
C ASN A 145 -7.26 -4.86 -11.29
N ILE A 146 -7.27 -5.25 -10.00
CA ILE A 146 -7.52 -6.63 -9.56
C ILE A 146 -8.97 -7.04 -9.86
N VAL A 147 -9.94 -6.15 -9.62
CA VAL A 147 -11.34 -6.40 -9.97
C VAL A 147 -11.47 -6.64 -11.47
N LEU A 148 -10.86 -5.79 -12.31
CA LEU A 148 -10.84 -5.98 -13.76
C LEU A 148 -10.23 -7.33 -14.15
N ALA A 149 -9.12 -7.73 -13.51
CA ALA A 149 -8.50 -9.04 -13.71
C ALA A 149 -9.45 -10.20 -13.39
N CYS A 150 -10.24 -10.10 -12.31
CA CYS A 150 -11.23 -11.14 -11.94
C CYS A 150 -12.25 -11.39 -13.06
N PHE A 151 -12.65 -10.36 -13.79
CA PHE A 151 -13.59 -10.48 -14.92
C PHE A 151 -12.94 -10.96 -16.22
N ILE A 152 -11.63 -10.78 -16.38
CA ILE A 152 -10.86 -11.36 -17.48
C ILE A 152 -10.67 -12.88 -17.28
N GLN A 153 -10.51 -13.31 -16.02
CA GLN A 153 -10.31 -14.73 -15.69
C GLN A 153 -11.57 -15.56 -15.89
N GLY A 154 -11.43 -16.79 -16.38
CA GLY A 154 -12.53 -17.72 -16.66
C GLY A 154 -13.25 -18.32 -15.44
N TRP A 155 -13.18 -17.66 -14.27
CA TRP A 155 -13.80 -18.13 -13.02
C TRP A 155 -15.32 -18.08 -13.04
N SER A 156 -15.95 -18.80 -12.10
CA SER A 156 -17.40 -18.69 -11.87
C SER A 156 -17.78 -17.29 -11.39
N THR A 157 -18.98 -16.83 -11.72
CA THR A 157 -19.48 -15.51 -11.31
C THR A 157 -19.44 -15.32 -9.80
N ALA A 158 -19.85 -16.33 -9.02
CA ALA A 158 -19.81 -16.28 -7.57
C ALA A 158 -18.39 -16.04 -7.03
N TYR A 159 -17.39 -16.72 -7.59
CA TYR A 159 -16.00 -16.53 -7.15
C TYR A 159 -15.45 -15.16 -7.54
N ARG A 160 -15.77 -14.66 -8.74
CA ARG A 160 -15.41 -13.30 -9.17
C ARG A 160 -15.98 -12.23 -8.22
N VAL A 161 -17.26 -12.35 -7.88
CA VAL A 161 -17.94 -11.42 -6.96
C VAL A 161 -17.34 -11.48 -5.57
N LEU A 162 -17.06 -12.68 -5.06
CA LEU A 162 -16.42 -12.85 -3.76
C LEU A 162 -15.05 -12.17 -3.69
N VAL A 163 -14.16 -12.46 -4.65
CA VAL A 163 -12.81 -11.89 -4.66
C VAL A 163 -12.84 -10.37 -4.86
N ALA A 164 -13.68 -9.89 -5.79
CA ALA A 164 -13.86 -8.45 -6.00
C ALA A 164 -14.38 -7.75 -4.74
N GLY A 165 -15.40 -8.31 -4.09
CA GLY A 165 -15.97 -7.77 -2.86
C GLY A 165 -14.96 -7.71 -1.73
N LEU A 166 -14.16 -8.77 -1.53
CA LEU A 166 -13.09 -8.81 -0.54
C LEU A 166 -12.05 -7.72 -0.82
N VAL A 167 -11.55 -7.61 -2.05
CA VAL A 167 -10.53 -6.61 -2.44
C VAL A 167 -11.05 -5.18 -2.23
N VAL A 168 -12.30 -4.91 -2.60
CA VAL A 168 -12.94 -3.60 -2.40
C VAL A 168 -13.11 -3.29 -0.90
N ALA A 169 -13.62 -4.23 -0.10
CA ALA A 169 -13.82 -4.04 1.33
C ALA A 169 -12.49 -3.77 2.05
N VAL A 170 -11.49 -4.62 1.79
CA VAL A 170 -10.12 -4.53 2.32
C VAL A 170 -9.50 -3.18 1.94
N THR A 171 -9.61 -2.78 0.68
CA THR A 171 -9.12 -1.48 0.21
C THR A 171 -9.88 -0.30 0.80
N ALA A 172 -11.20 -0.40 1.00
CA ALA A 172 -11.99 0.66 1.62
C ALA A 172 -11.57 0.87 3.09
N CYS A 173 -11.41 -0.23 3.83
CA CYS A 173 -10.86 -0.23 5.19
C CYS A 173 -9.48 0.43 5.21
N ALA A 174 -8.59 0.08 4.30
CA ALA A 174 -7.27 0.69 4.31
C ALA A 174 -7.21 2.11 3.74
N ALA A 175 -7.95 2.49 2.71
CA ALA A 175 -7.82 3.83 2.14
C ALA A 175 -8.48 4.89 3.04
N PHE A 176 -9.65 4.56 3.58
CA PHE A 176 -10.56 5.51 4.22
C PHE A 176 -10.70 5.35 5.73
N TRP A 177 -10.25 4.22 6.32
CA TRP A 177 -10.35 3.97 7.76
C TRP A 177 -8.99 3.67 8.43
N PRO A 178 -8.72 4.16 9.65
CA PRO A 178 -9.37 5.29 10.30
C PRO A 178 -9.01 6.63 9.61
N ALA A 179 -9.83 7.64 9.85
CA ALA A 179 -9.56 9.02 9.42
C ALA A 179 -8.43 9.62 10.27
N GLN A 180 -7.44 10.26 9.64
CA GLN A 180 -6.26 10.82 10.34
C GLN A 180 -6.58 11.91 11.38
N GLU A 181 -7.78 12.48 11.36
CA GLU A 181 -8.17 13.57 12.28
C GLU A 181 -8.28 13.16 13.75
N GLN A 182 -8.39 11.86 14.07
CA GLN A 182 -8.65 11.46 15.45
C GLN A 182 -7.41 11.45 16.36
N VAL A 183 -6.20 11.31 15.80
CA VAL A 183 -4.98 11.22 16.62
C VAL A 183 -4.57 12.58 17.17
N SER A 184 -4.65 13.66 16.37
CA SER A 184 -4.17 14.98 16.84
C SER A 184 -5.05 15.61 17.93
N LYS A 185 -6.33 15.22 18.02
CA LYS A 185 -7.25 15.75 19.04
C LYS A 185 -7.08 15.04 20.39
N MET A 186 -6.64 13.78 20.40
CA MET A 186 -6.39 13.03 21.63
C MET A 186 -5.12 13.53 22.34
N ASP A 187 -4.05 13.81 21.59
CA ASP A 187 -2.81 14.35 22.16
C ASP A 187 -3.01 15.72 22.82
N VAL A 188 -3.83 16.59 22.20
CA VAL A 188 -4.19 17.90 22.79
C VAL A 188 -5.01 17.73 24.06
N ALA A 189 -5.94 16.76 24.10
CA ALA A 189 -6.77 16.52 25.27
C ALA A 189 -6.00 15.90 26.45
N ILE A 190 -4.99 15.06 26.18
CA ILE A 190 -4.11 14.49 27.22
C ILE A 190 -3.15 15.56 27.74
N GLY A 191 -2.49 16.30 26.85
CA GLY A 191 -1.57 17.39 27.26
C GLY A 191 -2.25 18.51 28.05
N LEU A 192 -3.54 18.79 27.79
CA LEU A 192 -4.32 19.72 28.61
C LEU A 192 -4.62 19.18 30.01
N LYS A 193 -4.79 17.86 30.19
CA LYS A 193 -5.02 17.26 31.51
C LYS A 193 -3.73 17.24 32.34
N ASP A 194 -2.60 16.92 31.74
CA ASP A 194 -1.32 16.89 32.43
C ASP A 194 -0.84 18.31 32.78
N GLY A 195 -1.08 19.29 31.89
CA GLY A 195 -0.83 20.70 32.16
C GLY A 195 -1.76 21.32 33.21
N LEU A 196 -3.01 20.84 33.35
CA LEU A 196 -3.93 21.34 34.40
C LEU A 196 -3.59 20.78 35.79
N LEU A 197 -2.99 19.58 35.87
CA LEU A 197 -2.60 18.96 37.13
C LEU A 197 -1.30 19.56 37.71
N ASP A 198 -0.48 20.23 36.88
CA ASP A 198 0.78 20.85 37.34
C ASP A 198 0.61 22.27 37.90
N VAL A 199 -0.57 22.90 37.72
CA VAL A 199 -0.88 24.24 38.29
C VAL A 199 -1.26 24.15 39.78
N ALA A 200 -1.41 22.94 40.33
CA ALA A 200 -1.71 22.73 41.75
C ALA A 200 -0.48 22.44 42.61
N SER A 201 0.75 22.71 42.13
CA SER A 201 1.94 22.70 42.99
C SER A 201 2.04 24.02 43.77
N PRO A 202 1.94 24.02 45.11
CA PRO A 202 2.02 25.22 45.91
C PRO A 202 3.43 25.83 45.81
N LEU A 203 3.48 27.09 45.37
CA LEU A 203 4.49 28.11 45.63
C LEU A 203 5.79 27.58 46.27
N ARG A 204 6.75 27.15 45.44
CA ARG A 204 8.12 26.95 45.89
C ARG A 204 8.74 28.33 46.10
N VAL A 205 8.70 28.78 47.36
CA VAL A 205 9.33 30.02 47.83
C VAL A 205 10.79 30.03 47.41
N LYS A 206 11.12 30.99 46.54
CA LYS A 206 12.49 31.25 46.08
C LYS A 206 13.23 31.96 47.20
N THR A 207 13.85 31.22 48.11
CA THR A 207 14.77 31.80 49.09
C THR A 207 16.02 32.28 48.37
N ARG A 208 16.12 33.61 48.25
CA ARG A 208 17.28 34.32 47.75
C ARG A 208 18.26 34.48 48.92
N THR A 209 19.20 33.56 49.04
CA THR A 209 20.41 33.69 49.87
C THR A 209 21.59 33.54 48.92
N GLY A 210 22.61 34.38 48.88
CA GLY A 210 23.00 35.52 49.68
C GLY A 210 24.30 36.03 49.06
N CYS A 211 24.62 37.28 49.30
CA CYS A 211 25.82 37.94 48.84
C CYS A 211 27.10 37.34 49.44
N GLY A 212 28.15 37.33 48.61
CA GLY A 212 29.50 37.77 48.97
C GLY A 212 30.56 36.68 49.13
N PRO A 213 31.83 37.07 49.31
CA PRO A 213 32.51 38.30 48.86
C PRO A 213 33.21 38.14 47.50
#